data_AF-A0A3N0EFK0-F1
#
_entry.id   AF-A0A3N0EFK0-F1
#
_cell.length_a   1.000
_cell.length_b   1.000
_cell.length_c   1.000
_cell.angle_alpha   90.00
_cell.angle_beta   90.00
_cell.angle_gamma   90.00
#
_symmetry.space_group_name_H-M   'P 1'
#
loop_
_entity.id
_entity.type
_entity.pdbx_description
1 polymer ?
#
loop_
_entity_poly.entity_id
_entity_poly.type
_entity_poly.pdbx_seq_one_letter_code
_entity_poly.pdbx_strand_id
1 'polypeptide(L)' 'MDTVTPDTDTLDRLRREYPGWRIWRSRNGTRPAGWVATNRNLGNGYAPTLYADTPGDLEVQLADSPPRWAAPFTTAGAP' A
#
# COMPACT_ATOMS: atom_id res chain seq x y z
N MET A 1 17.76 -18.71 -11.49
CA MET A 1 16.65 -18.14 -12.28
C MET A 1 15.78 -17.37 -11.32
N ASP A 2 16.21 -16.15 -11.04
CA ASP A 2 15.54 -15.19 -10.16
C ASP A 2 14.20 -14.85 -10.78
N THR A 3 13.16 -15.51 -10.30
CA THR A 3 11.79 -15.23 -10.69
C THR A 3 11.44 -13.89 -10.06
N VAL A 4 11.79 -12.80 -10.76
CA VAL A 4 11.29 -11.46 -10.46
C VAL A 4 9.77 -11.56 -10.55
N THR A 5 9.16 -11.78 -9.39
CA THR A 5 7.71 -11.88 -9.29
C THR A 5 7.17 -10.49 -9.62
N PRO A 6 6.12 -10.33 -10.43
CA PRO A 6 5.60 -9.02 -10.82
C PRO A 6 5.32 -8.10 -9.61
N ASP A 7 4.99 -8.68 -8.45
CA ASP A 7 4.86 -7.95 -7.18
C ASP A 7 6.17 -7.28 -6.72
N THR A 8 7.33 -7.89 -6.96
CA THR A 8 8.63 -7.37 -6.51
C THR A 8 9.05 -6.13 -7.29
N ASP A 9 8.84 -6.14 -8.60
CA ASP A 9 9.10 -4.97 -9.46
C ASP A 9 8.20 -3.79 -9.08
N THR A 10 6.90 -4.08 -8.89
CA THR A 10 5.93 -3.06 -8.46
C THR A 10 6.25 -2.51 -7.07
N LEU A 11 6.63 -3.37 -6.12
CA LEU A 11 7.08 -2.93 -4.78
C LEU A 11 8.30 -2.02 -4.87
N ASP A 12 9.27 -2.36 -5.70
CA ASP A 12 10.49 -1.58 -5.84
C ASP A 12 10.22 -0.22 -6.49
N ARG A 13 9.35 -0.18 -7.51
CA ARG A 13 8.86 1.07 -8.12
C ARG A 13 8.21 1.97 -7.08
N LEU A 14 7.20 1.47 -6.37
CA LEU A 14 6.46 2.25 -5.38
C LEU A 14 7.37 2.72 -4.22
N ARG A 15 8.35 1.92 -3.81
CA ARG A 15 9.31 2.31 -2.75
C ARG A 15 10.26 3.42 -3.21
N ARG A 16 10.59 3.48 -4.50
CA ARG A 16 11.37 4.56 -5.10
C ARG A 16 10.54 5.84 -5.24
N GLU A 17 9.28 5.72 -5.64
CA GLU A 17 8.36 6.86 -5.81
C GLU A 17 7.92 7.47 -4.48
N TYR A 18 7.73 6.63 -3.45
CA TYR A 18 7.21 7.03 -2.14
C TYR A 18 8.17 6.68 -0.99
N PRO A 19 9.34 7.35 -0.87
CA PRO A 19 10.36 7.01 0.14
C PRO A 19 9.92 7.23 1.60
N GLY A 20 8.89 8.06 1.81
CA GLY A 20 8.25 8.26 3.12
C GLY A 20 7.41 7.08 3.60
N TRP A 21 7.15 6.10 2.72
CA TRP A 21 6.31 4.95 2.98
C TRP A 21 7.11 3.65 2.95
N ARG A 22 6.80 2.73 3.86
CA ARG A 22 7.29 1.36 3.85
C ARG A 22 6.24 0.48 3.19
N ILE A 23 6.47 0.09 1.95
CA ILE A 23 5.51 -0.68 1.15
C ILE A 23 5.91 -2.16 1.13
N TRP A 24 4.95 -3.05 1.36
CA TRP A 24 5.16 -4.49 1.44
C TRP A 24 3.89 -5.27 1.10
N ARG A 25 4.05 -6.54 0.72
CA ARG A 25 2.95 -7.47 0.45
C ARG A 25 2.62 -8.28 1.68
N SER A 26 1.39 -8.19 2.16
CA SER A 26 0.86 -9.08 3.17
C SER A 26 0.57 -10.46 2.58
N ARG A 27 0.86 -11.51 3.36
CA ARG A 27 0.63 -12.90 3.00
C ARG A 27 -0.29 -13.53 4.04
N ASN A 28 -1.37 -14.15 3.61
CA ASN A 28 -2.22 -14.97 4.47
C ASN A 28 -1.94 -16.44 4.14
N GLY A 29 -1.09 -17.07 4.96
CA GLY A 29 -0.52 -18.38 4.67
C GLY A 29 0.27 -18.37 3.36
N THR A 30 -0.14 -19.20 2.41
CA THR A 30 0.50 -19.35 1.09
C THR A 30 -0.03 -18.41 0.02
N ARG A 31 -1.09 -17.63 0.30
CA ARG A 31 -1.71 -16.73 -0.68
C ARG A 31 -1.32 -15.27 -0.40
N PRO A 32 -0.97 -14.48 -1.44
CA PRO A 32 -0.85 -13.04 -1.28
C PRO A 32 -2.22 -12.49 -0.88
N ALA A 33 -2.26 -11.77 0.25
CA ALA A 33 -3.51 -11.28 0.83
C ALA A 33 -3.81 -9.84 0.40
N GLY A 34 -2.79 -8.99 0.36
CA GLY A 34 -2.97 -7.58 0.03
C GLY A 34 -1.65 -6.80 0.01
N TRP A 35 -1.74 -5.57 -0.46
CA TRP A 35 -0.70 -4.55 -0.48
C TRP A 35 -0.84 -3.67 0.76
N VAL A 36 0.28 -3.38 1.41
CA VAL A 36 0.30 -2.58 2.64
C VAL A 36 1.37 -1.52 2.52
N ALA A 37 1.04 -0.29 2.91
CA ALA A 37 2.01 0.79 3.05
C ALA A 37 1.95 1.35 4.47
N THR A 38 3.09 1.35 5.17
CA THR A 38 3.21 1.92 6.51
C THR A 38 3.93 3.26 6.42
N ASN A 39 3.33 4.31 6.94
CA ASN A 39 3.94 5.64 6.94
C ASN A 39 5.14 5.65 7.91
N ARG A 40 6.30 6.10 7.44
CA ARG A 40 7.49 6.26 8.29
C ARG A 40 7.51 7.60 9.03
N ASN A 41 6.75 8.59 8.54
CA ASN A 41 6.62 9.93 9.11
C ASN A 41 5.22 10.15 9.70
N LEU A 42 5.04 9.71 10.94
CA LEU A 42 3.80 9.91 11.70
C LEU A 42 3.51 11.40 12.01
N GLY A 43 4.52 12.27 11.89
CA GLY A 43 4.38 13.72 12.08
C GLY A 43 3.70 14.46 10.92
N ASN A 44 3.57 13.86 9.73
CA ASN A 44 2.97 14.51 8.56
C ASN A 44 1.43 14.51 8.56
N GLY A 45 0.78 13.93 9.58
CA GLY A 45 -0.68 13.95 9.70
C GLY A 45 -1.42 12.97 8.77
N TYR A 46 -0.72 12.17 7.96
CA TYR A 46 -1.29 11.08 7.15
C TYR A 46 -1.57 9.81 7.96
N ALA A 47 -2.40 8.93 7.41
CA ALA A 47 -2.69 7.62 7.99
C ALA A 47 -1.41 6.82 8.27
N PRO A 48 -1.34 6.13 9.43
CA PRO A 48 -0.15 5.36 9.80
C PRO A 48 0.03 4.11 8.95
N THR A 49 -1.07 3.54 8.43
CA THR A 49 -1.04 2.34 7.60
C THR A 49 -2.17 2.40 6.58
N LEU A 50 -1.82 2.10 5.33
CA LEU A 50 -2.71 1.95 4.19
C LEU A 50 -2.73 0.47 3.78
N TYR A 51 -3.89 0.00 3.36
CA TYR A 51 -4.11 -1.36 2.89
C TYR A 51 -4.89 -1.30 1.57
N ALA A 52 -4.55 -2.18 0.64
CA ALA A 52 -5.28 -2.35 -0.61
C ALA A 52 -5.18 -3.79 -1.11
N ASP A 53 -6.17 -4.28 -1.84
CA ASP A 53 -6.09 -5.61 -2.46
C ASP A 53 -5.23 -5.60 -3.73
N THR A 54 -5.18 -4.46 -4.44
CA THR A 54 -4.41 -4.27 -5.69
C THR A 54 -3.30 -3.23 -5.51
N PRO A 55 -2.22 -3.27 -6.31
CA PRO A 55 -1.18 -2.24 -6.25
C PRO A 55 -1.67 -0.88 -6.75
N GLY A 56 -2.62 -0.84 -7.69
CA GLY A 56 -3.20 0.40 -8.20
C GLY A 56 -4.02 1.14 -7.13
N ASP A 57 -4.84 0.42 -6.38
CA ASP A 57 -5.58 0.98 -5.23
C ASP A 57 -4.63 1.49 -4.14
N LEU A 58 -3.50 0.81 -3.91
CA LEU A 58 -2.49 1.31 -2.98
C LEU A 58 -1.83 2.59 -3.49
N GLU A 59 -1.50 2.65 -4.79
CA GLU A 59 -0.90 3.83 -5.41
C GLU A 59 -1.81 5.04 -5.36
N VAL A 60 -3.12 4.87 -5.61
CA VAL A 60 -4.11 5.94 -5.47
C VAL A 60 -4.13 6.49 -4.04
N GLN A 61 -4.11 5.60 -3.04
CA GLN A 61 -4.02 6.02 -1.64
C GLN A 61 -2.67 6.66 -1.28
N LEU A 62 -1.57 6.25 -1.91
CA LEU A 62 -0.27 6.86 -1.67
C LEU A 62 -0.20 8.26 -2.26
N ALA A 63 -0.76 8.44 -3.47
CA ALA A 63 -0.86 9.73 -4.15
C ALA A 63 -1.79 10.71 -3.41
N ASP A 64 -2.95 10.23 -2.95
CA ASP A 64 -3.90 10.97 -2.13
C ASP A 64 -3.94 10.40 -0.71
N SER A 65 -2.82 10.54 0.01
CA SER A 65 -2.65 9.98 1.36
C SER A 65 -3.75 10.49 2.30
N PRO A 66 -4.66 9.62 2.78
CA PRO A 66 -5.74 10.06 3.65
C PRO A 66 -5.14 10.60 4.95
N PRO A 67 -5.73 11.66 5.53
CA PRO A 67 -5.30 12.15 6.82
C PRO A 67 -5.52 11.07 7.89
N ARG A 68 -4.75 11.10 8.98
CA ARG A 68 -4.76 10.12 10.07
C ARG A 68 -6.12 9.88 10.73
N TRP A 69 -7.06 10.81 10.52
CA TRP A 69 -8.41 10.79 11.06
C TRP A 69 -9.47 10.40 10.03
N ALA A 70 -9.12 10.33 8.74
CA ALA A 70 -9.99 9.74 7.74
C ALA A 70 -10.01 8.23 7.99
N ALA A 71 -11.19 7.72 8.39
CA ALA A 71 -11.45 6.29 8.47
C ALA A 71 -11.06 5.61 7.14
N PRO A 72 -10.64 4.33 7.15
CA PRO A 72 -10.34 3.63 5.91
C PRO A 72 -11.55 3.79 4.99
N PHE A 73 -11.33 4.25 3.75
CA PHE A 73 -12.38 4.26 2.75
C PHE A 73 -12.85 2.80 2.65
N THR A 74 -14.03 2.53 3.20
CA THR A 74 -14.71 1.27 2.96
C THR A 74 -14.89 1.24 1.46
N THR A 75 -14.29 0.26 0.78
CA THR A 75 -14.63 -0.04 -0.61
C THR A 75 -16.11 -0.42 -0.58
N ALA A 76 -16.98 0.57 -0.83
CA ALA A 76 -18.40 0.35 -0.96
C ALA A 76 -18.56 -0.41 -2.27
N GLY A 77 -18.99 -1.67 -2.15
CA GLY A 77 -19.21 -2.56 -3.28
C GLY A 77 -19.92 -1.86 -4.44
N ALA A 78 -19.35 -2.00 -5.63
CA ALA A 78 -20.05 -1.72 -6.86
C ALA A 78 -21.15 -2.79 -7.07
N PRO A 79 -22.39 -2.41 -7.41
CA PRO A 79 -23.32 -3.32 -8.09
C PRO A 79 -22.90 -3.57 -9.54
#